data_AF-A0A1K2HPU8-F1
#
_entry.id   AF-A0A1K2HPU8-F1
#
_cell.length_a   1.000
_cell.length_b   1.000
_cell.length_c   1.000
_cell.angle_alpha   90.00
_cell.angle_beta   90.00
_cell.angle_gamma   90.00
#
_symmetry.space_group_name_H-M   'P 1'
#
loop_
_entity.id
_entity.type
_entity.pdbx_description
1 polymer ?
#
loop_
_entity_poly.entity_id
_entity_poly.type
_entity_poly.pdbx_seq_one_letter_code
_entity_poly.pdbx_strand_id
1 'polypeptide(L)'
;MKPQIEFRHVLGELSVNRNDPCEVLRELISNSYDASAKQIFYAPIKSEDGFIFFDDGHGLDTQKKVNGITPYEAFFSIGKSTKKKGDAIGYKCQGSKLCFACGRILVASKSSGKDSGWSYKIIDNPRKNLDTGFDITPKINSDLSSILTEFVNSPSAENQQAIDSLLKLVANSDSKTGTLIYIEKLDVENFGRHFTFSKKIEESYVYNYVRFYTRHGDTKWIDKAQGFSANHISQISAKIEPAKFTFYGARKAVDIPYGFPYLETKSADSDIKSPSAVARLRDGRFFTRAAKSFNISGGSYSVMLAIDGNRRAHEEYPNLDRKGKAKSGIRLSEQRGLFISVNGIKICRYPDLLSSLDEYHVLAEGESPMHYTLIVDGEFDLVTNRNSLSKKAFDTLSDPDFLREIKKFLDNVKKGDAVFSELLSRLRRESTENKLNEQMEILDSSISLLKSRERFRVDAPSGESRLFLSPMPGEEYWVGVLYATLGQWVSAENPQVDYWKKVITFSTQGIDSLGLKQESSPSPLAKENIATIEYKYQFSNTGPFNHALAIVDYIIAWEVDVDVNSLAKDTYTCFGSIRPIPNVNFEWEIFNIESDEGGVYKNTVKVICLRDLIKETFGINYVKP
;
A
#
# COMPACT_ATOMS: atom_id res chain seq x y z
N MET A 1 22.53 -25.20 25.90
CA MET A 1 22.16 -23.86 25.38
C MET A 1 20.64 -23.79 25.29
N LYS A 2 20.00 -22.64 25.55
CA LYS A 2 18.53 -22.51 25.53
C LYS A 2 18.07 -21.26 24.77
N PRO A 3 16.94 -21.28 24.05
CA PRO A 3 16.32 -20.10 23.47
C PRO A 3 16.04 -19.04 24.54
N GLN A 4 16.08 -17.78 24.14
CA GLN A 4 15.91 -16.65 25.05
C GLN A 4 14.48 -16.07 25.08
N ILE A 5 13.58 -16.52 24.19
CA ILE A 5 12.17 -16.08 24.10
C ILE A 5 11.30 -17.25 23.61
N GLU A 6 10.02 -17.30 24.01
CA GLU A 6 9.04 -18.30 23.56
C GLU A 6 8.54 -18.05 22.12
N PHE A 7 8.50 -19.10 21.28
CA PHE A 7 8.11 -18.98 19.88
C PHE A 7 6.59 -19.03 19.62
N ARG A 8 5.79 -19.58 20.55
CA ARG A 8 4.36 -19.85 20.29
C ARG A 8 3.56 -18.60 19.94
N HIS A 9 3.70 -17.52 20.70
CA HIS A 9 2.95 -16.28 20.46
C HIS A 9 3.51 -15.50 19.25
N VAL A 10 4.84 -15.41 19.15
CA VAL A 10 5.52 -14.61 18.11
C VAL A 10 5.41 -15.24 16.73
N LEU A 11 5.52 -16.57 16.59
CA LEU A 11 5.32 -17.23 15.28
C LEU A 11 3.87 -17.16 14.81
N GLY A 12 2.90 -17.17 15.74
CA GLY A 12 1.50 -16.91 15.42
C GLY A 12 1.33 -15.54 14.77
N GLU A 13 1.88 -14.49 15.38
CA GLU A 13 1.83 -13.13 14.81
C GLU A 13 2.67 -12.98 13.53
N LEU A 14 3.85 -13.60 13.43
CA LEU A 14 4.72 -13.50 12.25
C LEU A 14 4.22 -14.31 11.04
N SER A 15 3.56 -15.45 11.27
CA SER A 15 2.98 -16.27 10.19
C SER A 15 1.69 -15.65 9.62
N VAL A 16 0.88 -15.01 10.47
CA VAL A 16 -0.32 -14.26 10.06
C VAL A 16 0.03 -12.97 9.30
N ASN A 17 1.19 -12.36 9.57
CA ASN A 17 1.64 -11.11 8.93
C ASN A 17 2.48 -11.32 7.65
N ARG A 18 2.55 -12.53 7.10
CA ARG A 18 3.35 -12.79 5.89
C ARG A 18 2.61 -12.31 4.63
N ASN A 19 3.07 -11.21 4.05
CA ASN A 19 2.51 -10.66 2.82
C ASN A 19 2.82 -11.50 1.56
N ASP A 20 3.94 -12.22 1.53
CA ASP A 20 4.36 -13.03 0.38
C ASP A 20 4.91 -14.41 0.81
N PRO A 21 4.51 -15.52 0.14
CA PRO A 21 4.99 -16.85 0.48
C PRO A 21 6.52 -16.99 0.50
N CYS A 22 7.24 -16.30 -0.38
CA CYS A 22 8.69 -16.38 -0.53
C CYS A 22 9.48 -15.44 0.40
N GLU A 23 8.83 -14.72 1.34
CA GLU A 23 9.56 -13.87 2.31
C GLU A 23 10.64 -14.65 3.08
N VAL A 24 10.43 -15.95 3.37
CA VAL A 24 11.46 -16.79 3.98
C VAL A 24 12.75 -16.84 3.16
N LEU A 25 12.65 -16.91 1.82
CA LEU A 25 13.83 -16.91 0.94
C LEU A 25 14.50 -15.54 0.89
N ARG A 26 13.72 -14.45 0.86
CA ARG A 26 14.26 -13.09 0.95
C ARG A 26 15.16 -12.92 2.17
N GLU A 27 14.72 -13.46 3.30
CA GLU A 27 15.46 -13.43 4.56
C GLU A 27 16.72 -14.27 4.54
N LEU A 28 16.63 -15.52 4.07
CA LEU A 28 17.78 -16.40 3.97
C LEU A 28 18.85 -15.80 3.04
N ILE A 29 18.45 -15.28 1.88
CA ILE A 29 19.35 -14.61 0.94
C ILE A 29 20.02 -13.39 1.58
N SER A 30 19.25 -12.53 2.24
CA SER A 30 19.83 -11.36 2.93
C SER A 30 20.86 -11.79 3.96
N ASN A 31 20.60 -12.84 4.74
CA ASN A 31 21.54 -13.34 5.74
C ASN A 31 22.79 -13.96 5.11
N SER A 32 22.67 -14.63 3.95
CA SER A 32 23.84 -15.16 3.24
C SER A 32 24.76 -14.04 2.75
N TYR A 33 24.21 -12.94 2.23
CA TYR A 33 25.01 -11.76 1.89
C TYR A 33 25.64 -11.10 3.10
N ASP A 34 24.92 -10.98 4.22
CA ASP A 34 25.49 -10.47 5.47
C ASP A 34 26.61 -11.39 5.99
N ALA A 35 26.49 -12.70 5.75
CA ALA A 35 27.52 -13.70 6.05
C ALA A 35 28.68 -13.73 5.05
N SER A 36 28.67 -12.81 4.06
CA SER A 36 29.67 -12.71 2.99
C SER A 36 29.80 -13.99 2.16
N ALA A 37 28.68 -14.68 1.92
CA ALA A 37 28.64 -15.87 1.08
C ALA A 37 29.05 -15.54 -0.37
N LYS A 38 29.81 -16.44 -0.97
CA LYS A 38 30.18 -16.42 -2.40
C LYS A 38 29.33 -17.38 -3.22
N GLN A 39 28.75 -18.38 -2.57
CA GLN A 39 27.86 -19.36 -3.16
C GLN A 39 26.60 -19.49 -2.31
N ILE A 40 25.45 -19.46 -2.97
CA ILE A 40 24.15 -19.75 -2.40
C ILE A 40 23.53 -20.87 -3.24
N PHE A 41 22.99 -21.89 -2.58
CA PHE A 41 22.32 -23.02 -3.21
C PHE A 41 20.91 -23.14 -2.67
N TYR A 42 19.96 -23.34 -3.58
CA TYR A 42 18.57 -23.60 -3.24
C TYR A 42 18.01 -24.77 -4.03
N ALA A 43 17.33 -25.70 -3.36
CA ALA A 43 16.61 -26.79 -4.01
C ALA A 43 15.24 -27.00 -3.35
N PRO A 44 14.11 -26.85 -4.07
CA PRO A 44 12.82 -27.22 -3.54
C PRO A 44 12.67 -28.75 -3.48
N ILE A 45 12.13 -29.23 -2.36
CA ILE A 45 11.82 -30.62 -2.09
C ILE A 45 10.30 -30.78 -2.12
N LYS A 46 9.78 -30.96 -3.34
CA LYS A 46 8.32 -30.97 -3.60
C LYS A 46 7.58 -32.07 -2.86
N SER A 47 8.19 -33.24 -2.65
CA SER A 47 7.53 -34.35 -1.93
C SER A 47 7.24 -34.01 -0.46
N GLU A 48 8.03 -33.10 0.12
CA GLU A 48 7.94 -32.73 1.52
C GLU A 48 7.33 -31.34 1.72
N ASP A 49 6.88 -30.65 0.66
CA ASP A 49 6.49 -29.23 0.71
C ASP A 49 7.56 -28.37 1.44
N GLY A 50 8.82 -28.62 1.11
CA GLY A 50 9.98 -28.09 1.84
C GLY A 50 11.13 -27.73 0.92
N PHE A 51 12.27 -27.32 1.47
CA PHE A 51 13.44 -26.97 0.64
C PHE A 51 14.77 -27.16 1.37
N ILE A 52 15.83 -27.24 0.58
CA ILE A 52 17.23 -27.14 0.99
C ILE A 52 17.70 -25.73 0.63
N PHE A 53 18.29 -25.02 1.59
CA PHE A 53 18.96 -23.75 1.38
C PHE A 53 20.36 -23.82 2.00
N PHE A 54 21.38 -23.44 1.26
CA PHE A 54 22.76 -23.46 1.72
C PHE A 54 23.48 -22.18 1.29
N ASP A 55 24.36 -21.68 2.15
CA ASP A 55 25.37 -20.69 1.79
C ASP A 55 26.75 -21.06 2.36
N ASP A 56 27.80 -20.59 1.69
CA ASP A 56 29.19 -20.82 2.08
C ASP A 56 29.80 -19.65 2.88
N GLY A 57 28.95 -18.84 3.53
CA GLY A 57 29.37 -17.71 4.34
C GLY A 57 30.10 -18.14 5.62
N HIS A 58 30.36 -17.19 6.53
CA HIS A 58 31.17 -17.43 7.73
C HIS A 58 30.56 -18.39 8.77
N GLY A 59 29.33 -18.88 8.57
CA GLY A 59 28.64 -19.80 9.47
C GLY A 59 28.16 -19.18 10.79
N LEU A 60 27.56 -20.00 11.65
CA LEU A 60 27.00 -19.62 12.95
C LEU A 60 27.95 -20.07 14.07
N ASP A 61 28.72 -19.13 14.60
CA ASP A 61 29.61 -19.39 15.75
C ASP A 61 28.81 -19.79 17.00
N THR A 62 29.30 -20.81 17.71
CA THR A 62 28.70 -21.39 18.93
C THR A 62 29.43 -20.97 20.21
N GLN A 63 30.58 -20.31 20.08
CA GLN A 63 31.48 -19.94 21.18
C GLN A 63 31.55 -18.42 21.36
N LYS A 64 31.75 -17.66 20.27
CA LYS A 64 31.93 -16.21 20.32
C LYS A 64 30.60 -15.51 20.52
N LYS A 65 30.45 -14.84 21.67
CA LYS A 65 29.29 -13.99 21.96
C LYS A 65 29.49 -12.59 21.42
N VAL A 66 28.44 -12.06 20.78
CA VAL A 66 28.32 -10.65 20.39
C VAL A 66 27.02 -10.14 21.01
N ASN A 67 27.07 -9.02 21.73
CA ASN A 67 25.92 -8.50 22.51
C ASN A 67 25.33 -9.53 23.50
N GLY A 68 26.17 -10.39 24.09
CA GLY A 68 25.78 -11.36 25.10
C GLY A 68 25.18 -12.68 24.59
N ILE A 69 25.06 -12.87 23.27
CA ILE A 69 24.52 -14.08 22.64
C ILE A 69 25.43 -14.56 21.49
N THR A 70 25.54 -15.87 21.26
CA THR A 70 26.28 -16.38 20.09
C THR A 70 25.41 -16.29 18.83
N PRO A 71 26.00 -16.19 17.62
CA PRO A 71 25.23 -16.25 16.37
C PRO A 71 24.31 -17.48 16.28
N TYR A 72 24.78 -18.63 16.74
CA TYR A 72 23.99 -19.86 16.79
C TYR A 72 22.80 -19.71 17.76
N GLU A 73 23.03 -19.27 19.00
CA GLU A 73 21.95 -19.04 19.97
C GLU A 73 20.95 -17.98 19.49
N ALA A 74 21.43 -16.95 18.78
CA ALA A 74 20.60 -15.91 18.18
C ALA A 74 19.72 -16.46 17.05
N PHE A 75 20.20 -17.43 16.26
CA PHE A 75 19.38 -18.10 15.24
C PHE A 75 18.20 -18.88 15.85
N PHE A 76 18.31 -19.35 17.09
CA PHE A 76 17.20 -20.01 17.80
C PHE A 76 16.48 -19.11 18.82
N SER A 77 16.77 -17.81 18.87
CA SER A 77 16.13 -16.87 19.81
C SER A 77 15.42 -15.73 19.08
N ILE A 78 14.24 -15.30 19.55
CA ILE A 78 13.57 -14.10 19.02
C ILE A 78 14.08 -12.86 19.76
N GLY A 79 14.07 -11.68 19.12
CA GLY A 79 14.34 -10.38 19.77
C GLY A 79 15.77 -10.17 20.28
N LYS A 80 16.66 -11.14 20.08
CA LYS A 80 18.09 -11.07 20.37
C LYS A 80 18.87 -11.11 19.06
N SER A 81 19.80 -10.17 18.90
CA SER A 81 20.56 -9.96 17.67
C SER A 81 22.02 -9.73 17.99
N THR A 82 22.89 -10.30 17.15
CA THR A 82 24.32 -10.00 17.14
C THR A 82 24.62 -8.72 16.31
N LYS A 83 23.65 -8.19 15.56
CA LYS A 83 23.79 -7.00 14.71
C LYS A 83 23.56 -5.71 15.51
N LYS A 84 24.37 -4.66 15.29
CA LYS A 84 24.04 -3.31 15.77
C LYS A 84 23.06 -2.62 14.80
N LYS A 85 22.34 -1.61 15.29
CA LYS A 85 21.42 -0.83 14.45
C LYS A 85 22.23 -0.10 13.37
N GLY A 86 21.90 -0.35 12.09
CA GLY A 86 22.57 0.26 10.93
C GLY A 86 23.54 -0.65 10.18
N ASP A 87 24.04 -1.73 10.80
CA ASP A 87 25.08 -2.57 10.18
C ASP A 87 24.55 -3.45 9.03
N ALA A 88 23.29 -3.88 9.11
CA ALA A 88 22.64 -4.72 8.10
C ALA A 88 21.11 -4.72 8.25
N ILE A 89 20.40 -5.11 7.18
CA ILE A 89 18.96 -5.31 7.21
C ILE A 89 18.62 -6.47 8.16
N GLY A 90 17.54 -6.33 8.94
CA GLY A 90 17.08 -7.38 9.86
C GLY A 90 17.68 -7.35 11.26
N TYR A 91 18.18 -6.20 11.74
CA TYR A 91 18.73 -6.03 13.10
C TYR A 91 17.80 -6.48 14.24
N LYS A 92 16.48 -6.58 14.00
CA LYS A 92 15.48 -7.11 14.95
C LYS A 92 15.43 -8.65 15.04
N CYS A 93 16.15 -9.38 14.19
CA CYS A 93 16.26 -10.85 14.18
C CYS A 93 14.93 -11.63 14.14
N GLN A 94 13.93 -11.11 13.41
CA GLN A 94 12.62 -11.76 13.26
C GLN A 94 12.45 -12.51 11.92
N GLY A 95 13.20 -12.15 10.88
CA GLY A 95 12.93 -12.64 9.51
C GLY A 95 13.27 -14.10 9.27
N SER A 96 14.47 -14.57 9.64
CA SER A 96 14.84 -15.99 9.48
C SER A 96 13.99 -16.94 10.32
N LYS A 97 13.24 -16.42 11.30
CA LYS A 97 12.32 -17.21 12.14
C LYS A 97 11.12 -17.74 11.36
N LEU A 98 10.84 -17.19 10.18
CA LEU A 98 9.86 -17.74 9.24
C LEU A 98 10.19 -19.21 8.88
N CYS A 99 11.45 -19.64 8.96
CA CYS A 99 11.84 -21.03 8.76
C CYS A 99 11.24 -22.00 9.80
N PHE A 100 10.86 -21.51 10.99
CA PHE A 100 10.26 -22.31 12.06
C PHE A 100 8.74 -22.49 11.91
N ALA A 101 8.13 -21.88 10.88
CA ALA A 101 6.78 -22.21 10.47
C ALA A 101 6.82 -23.47 9.57
N CYS A 102 7.18 -24.61 10.15
CA CYS A 102 7.34 -25.87 9.42
C CYS A 102 7.06 -27.10 10.30
N GLY A 103 6.92 -28.27 9.65
CA GLY A 103 6.79 -29.55 10.33
C GLY A 103 8.11 -30.06 10.91
N ARG A 104 9.23 -29.78 10.25
CA ARG A 104 10.57 -30.21 10.69
C ARG A 104 11.66 -29.36 10.07
N ILE A 105 12.73 -29.10 10.82
CA ILE A 105 13.89 -28.33 10.34
C ILE A 105 15.22 -28.94 10.80
N LEU A 106 16.20 -28.96 9.91
CA LEU A 106 17.62 -29.14 10.19
C LEU A 106 18.32 -27.82 9.97
N VAL A 107 19.10 -27.39 10.95
CA VAL A 107 20.07 -26.30 10.82
C VAL A 107 21.44 -26.90 11.07
N ALA A 108 22.32 -26.86 10.08
CA ALA A 108 23.72 -27.27 10.22
C ALA A 108 24.62 -26.11 9.82
N SER A 109 25.65 -25.83 10.60
CA SER A 109 26.55 -24.73 10.31
C SER A 109 27.98 -25.07 10.70
N LYS A 110 28.92 -24.52 9.94
CA LYS A 110 30.36 -24.66 10.16
C LYS A 110 30.97 -23.27 10.10
N SER A 111 31.56 -22.82 11.21
CA SER A 111 32.25 -21.53 11.31
C SER A 111 33.77 -21.70 11.23
N SER A 112 34.48 -20.61 10.94
CA SER A 112 35.95 -20.61 10.92
C SER A 112 36.48 -20.64 12.37
N GLY A 113 36.79 -21.84 12.87
CA GLY A 113 37.24 -22.05 14.26
C GLY A 113 37.91 -23.40 14.49
N LYS A 114 38.30 -23.67 15.76
CA LYS A 114 38.95 -24.93 16.18
C LYS A 114 38.04 -26.17 16.14
N ASP A 115 36.73 -25.98 16.00
CA ASP A 115 35.77 -27.06 15.84
C ASP A 115 35.83 -27.57 14.39
N SER A 116 36.29 -28.81 14.21
CA SER A 116 36.56 -29.39 12.88
C SER A 116 35.31 -29.86 12.13
N GLY A 117 34.14 -29.86 12.78
CA GLY A 117 32.89 -30.43 12.27
C GLY A 117 31.73 -29.44 12.15
N TRP A 118 30.65 -29.90 11.54
CA TRP A 118 29.38 -29.19 11.45
C TRP A 118 28.65 -29.26 12.80
N SER A 119 28.30 -28.10 13.33
CA SER A 119 27.37 -27.96 14.45
C SER A 119 25.95 -28.00 13.91
N TYR A 120 25.12 -28.95 14.36
CA TYR A 120 23.77 -29.09 13.82
C TYR A 120 22.71 -29.41 14.87
N LYS A 121 21.46 -29.08 14.55
CA LYS A 121 20.28 -29.43 15.32
C LYS A 121 19.13 -29.79 14.40
N ILE A 122 18.43 -30.86 14.74
CA ILE A 122 17.17 -31.28 14.12
C ILE A 122 16.07 -30.97 15.12
N ILE A 123 15.01 -30.31 14.66
CA ILE A 123 13.86 -29.93 15.49
C ILE A 123 12.59 -30.33 14.75
N ASP A 124 11.82 -31.23 15.37
CA ASP A 124 10.46 -31.54 14.95
C ASP A 124 9.50 -30.49 15.49
N ASN A 125 8.53 -30.08 14.67
CA ASN A 125 7.49 -29.10 14.97
C ASN A 125 8.00 -27.91 15.83
N PRO A 126 8.95 -27.11 15.30
CA PRO A 126 9.58 -26.04 16.05
C PRO A 126 8.58 -25.04 16.64
N ARG A 127 7.45 -24.78 15.96
CA ARG A 127 6.36 -23.92 16.49
C ARG A 127 5.83 -24.41 17.84
N LYS A 128 5.74 -25.73 18.04
CA LYS A 128 5.25 -26.34 19.29
C LYS A 128 6.35 -26.51 20.34
N ASN A 129 7.54 -26.88 19.88
CA ASN A 129 8.61 -27.41 20.74
C ASN A 129 9.69 -26.38 21.11
N LEU A 130 9.88 -25.32 20.33
CA LEU A 130 10.94 -24.34 20.59
C LEU A 130 10.46 -23.30 21.62
N ASP A 131 10.85 -23.48 22.88
CA ASP A 131 10.59 -22.54 23.98
C ASP A 131 11.87 -22.27 24.79
N THR A 132 11.77 -21.45 25.84
CA THR A 132 12.91 -21.11 26.71
C THR A 132 13.47 -22.31 27.49
N GLY A 133 12.74 -23.43 27.54
CA GLY A 133 13.16 -24.68 28.15
C GLY A 133 13.88 -25.63 27.18
N PHE A 134 13.62 -25.52 25.88
CA PHE A 134 14.15 -26.41 24.85
C PHE A 134 15.68 -26.38 24.77
N ASP A 135 16.32 -27.54 24.70
CA ASP A 135 17.78 -27.62 24.54
C ASP A 135 18.19 -27.46 23.08
N ILE A 136 18.82 -26.32 22.77
CA ILE A 136 19.35 -26.02 21.44
C ILE A 136 20.82 -26.39 21.27
N THR A 137 21.46 -27.02 22.26
CA THR A 137 22.87 -27.42 22.15
C THR A 137 23.09 -28.25 20.87
N PRO A 138 24.03 -27.84 19.98
CA PRO A 138 24.28 -28.54 18.73
C PRO A 138 24.93 -29.90 18.97
N LYS A 139 24.59 -30.87 18.11
CA LYS A 139 25.43 -32.05 17.88
C LYS A 139 26.58 -31.65 16.95
N ILE A 140 27.71 -32.37 17.00
CA ILE A 140 28.86 -32.14 16.13
C ILE A 140 29.11 -33.37 15.27
N ASN A 141 29.24 -33.21 13.96
CA ASN A 141 29.67 -34.27 13.04
C ASN A 141 30.51 -33.68 11.90
N SER A 142 31.62 -34.31 11.53
CA SER A 142 32.49 -33.84 10.46
C SER A 142 31.92 -34.09 9.06
N ASP A 143 31.04 -35.08 8.92
CA ASP A 143 30.45 -35.47 7.64
C ASP A 143 29.02 -34.94 7.48
N LEU A 144 28.85 -34.01 6.53
CA LEU A 144 27.55 -33.44 6.19
C LEU A 144 26.60 -34.49 5.58
N SER A 145 27.13 -35.48 4.85
CA SER A 145 26.32 -36.54 4.26
C SER A 145 25.64 -37.39 5.33
N SER A 146 26.38 -37.73 6.39
CA SER A 146 25.84 -38.42 7.57
C SER A 146 24.73 -37.61 8.26
N ILE A 147 24.89 -36.29 8.40
CA ILE A 147 23.85 -35.41 9.00
C ILE A 147 22.58 -35.41 8.14
N LEU A 148 22.72 -35.28 6.82
CA LEU A 148 21.58 -35.31 5.90
C LEU A 148 20.88 -36.67 5.90
N THR A 149 21.65 -37.76 6.04
CA THR A 149 21.09 -39.12 6.16
C THR A 149 20.31 -39.28 7.46
N GLU A 150 20.80 -38.76 8.58
CA GLU A 150 20.05 -38.74 9.86
C GLU A 150 18.73 -37.97 9.74
N PHE A 151 18.72 -36.85 8.99
CA PHE A 151 17.53 -36.05 8.80
C PHE A 151 16.52 -36.74 7.88
N VAL A 152 16.89 -37.06 6.64
CA VAL A 152 15.94 -37.51 5.61
C VAL A 152 15.62 -39.00 5.74
N ASN A 153 16.56 -39.81 6.24
CA ASN A 153 16.50 -41.28 6.39
C ASN A 153 16.32 -42.08 5.09
N SER A 154 15.32 -41.77 4.25
CA SER A 154 15.03 -42.46 2.99
C SER A 154 14.51 -41.49 1.92
N PRO A 155 15.40 -40.73 1.26
CA PRO A 155 15.01 -39.75 0.25
C PRO A 155 14.41 -40.41 -0.99
N SER A 156 13.46 -39.73 -1.64
CA SER A 156 13.08 -40.05 -3.01
C SER A 156 14.30 -39.92 -3.96
N ALA A 157 14.25 -40.57 -5.12
CA ALA A 157 15.34 -40.46 -6.10
C ALA A 157 15.61 -39.00 -6.55
N GLU A 158 14.58 -38.15 -6.60
CA GLU A 158 14.73 -36.73 -6.91
C GLU A 158 15.39 -35.96 -5.76
N ASN A 159 14.98 -36.23 -4.52
CA ASN A 159 15.57 -35.59 -3.34
C ASN A 159 17.04 -36.00 -3.17
N GLN A 160 17.38 -37.27 -3.44
CA GLN A 160 18.76 -37.74 -3.41
C GLN A 160 19.64 -36.99 -4.43
N GLN A 161 19.13 -36.75 -5.64
CA GLN A 161 19.87 -35.98 -6.65
C GLN A 161 20.12 -34.53 -6.23
N ALA A 162 19.17 -33.90 -5.54
CA ALA A 162 19.35 -32.56 -4.98
C ALA A 162 20.41 -32.55 -3.87
N ILE A 163 20.38 -33.56 -2.98
CA ILE A 163 21.39 -33.76 -1.92
C ILE A 163 22.78 -33.99 -2.52
N ASP A 164 22.90 -34.85 -3.52
CA ASP A 164 24.17 -35.12 -4.19
C ASP A 164 24.73 -33.86 -4.87
N SER A 165 23.85 -33.04 -5.47
CA SER A 165 24.25 -31.75 -6.05
C SER A 165 24.75 -30.77 -4.99
N LEU A 166 24.08 -30.69 -3.84
CA LEU A 166 24.54 -29.89 -2.71
C LEU A 166 25.90 -30.38 -2.22
N LEU A 167 26.07 -31.68 -1.97
CA LEU A 167 27.31 -32.24 -1.43
C LEU A 167 28.49 -32.00 -2.37
N LYS A 168 28.27 -32.12 -3.69
CA LYS A 168 29.28 -31.75 -4.70
C LYS A 168 29.65 -30.27 -4.63
N LEU A 169 28.67 -29.39 -4.47
CA LEU A 169 28.91 -27.95 -4.33
C LEU A 169 29.71 -27.64 -3.06
N VAL A 170 29.34 -28.23 -1.93
CA VAL A 170 30.05 -28.05 -0.65
C VAL A 170 31.48 -28.58 -0.73
N ALA A 171 31.70 -29.74 -1.36
CA ALA A 171 33.04 -30.32 -1.53
C ALA A 171 33.96 -29.48 -2.43
N ASN A 172 33.38 -28.75 -3.38
CA ASN A 172 34.10 -27.86 -4.31
C ASN A 172 34.19 -26.41 -3.82
N SER A 173 33.61 -26.09 -2.65
CA SER A 173 33.69 -24.73 -2.11
C SER A 173 35.07 -24.46 -1.53
N ASP A 174 35.67 -23.33 -1.91
CA ASP A 174 36.91 -22.83 -1.31
C ASP A 174 36.71 -22.47 0.18
N SER A 175 35.48 -22.13 0.55
CA SER A 175 35.08 -21.82 1.91
C SER A 175 34.82 -23.12 2.68
N LYS A 176 35.63 -23.38 3.71
CA LYS A 176 35.42 -24.50 4.65
C LYS A 176 34.31 -24.22 5.67
N THR A 177 33.52 -23.17 5.46
CA THR A 177 32.44 -22.70 6.33
C THR A 177 31.13 -22.62 5.56
N GLY A 178 30.02 -22.51 6.28
CA GLY A 178 28.71 -22.32 5.67
C GLY A 178 27.56 -22.62 6.60
N THR A 179 26.34 -22.40 6.11
CA THR A 179 25.10 -22.70 6.82
C THR A 179 24.15 -23.42 5.88
N LEU A 180 23.65 -24.57 6.32
CA LEU A 180 22.63 -25.37 5.68
C LEU A 180 21.34 -25.30 6.50
N ILE A 181 20.23 -25.06 5.81
CA ILE A 181 18.87 -25.17 6.32
C ILE A 181 18.10 -26.13 5.44
N TYR A 182 17.60 -27.22 6.02
CA TYR A 182 16.66 -28.14 5.37
C TYR A 182 15.34 -28.05 6.10
N ILE A 183 14.26 -27.73 5.38
CA ILE A 183 12.90 -27.65 5.91
C ILE A 183 12.02 -28.72 5.26
N GLU A 184 11.19 -29.38 6.07
CA GLU A 184 10.06 -30.21 5.63
C GLU A 184 8.74 -29.60 6.12
N LYS A 185 7.71 -29.67 5.26
CA LYS A 185 6.33 -29.20 5.51
C LYS A 185 6.30 -27.74 5.93
N LEU A 186 6.84 -26.87 5.08
CA LEU A 186 6.79 -25.43 5.29
C LEU A 186 5.32 -24.96 5.25
N ASP A 187 4.91 -24.18 6.23
CA ASP A 187 3.55 -23.68 6.38
C ASP A 187 3.30 -22.54 5.38
N VAL A 188 2.99 -22.90 4.13
CA VAL A 188 2.68 -21.99 3.04
C VAL A 188 1.50 -22.45 2.22
N GLU A 189 0.76 -21.48 1.68
CA GLU A 189 -0.20 -21.78 0.63
C GLU A 189 0.53 -22.15 -0.67
N ASN A 190 0.14 -23.29 -1.25
CA ASN A 190 0.56 -23.73 -2.58
C ASN A 190 2.09 -23.68 -2.81
N PHE A 191 2.83 -24.46 -2.01
CA PHE A 191 4.30 -24.57 -2.10
C PHE A 191 4.79 -24.76 -3.54
N GLY A 192 4.17 -25.69 -4.27
CA GLY A 192 4.49 -25.99 -5.67
C GLY A 192 4.49 -24.76 -6.58
N ARG A 193 3.51 -23.86 -6.44
CA ARG A 193 3.41 -22.65 -7.25
C ARG A 193 4.50 -21.63 -6.95
N HIS A 194 4.83 -21.45 -5.67
CA HIS A 194 5.67 -20.32 -5.25
C HIS A 194 7.16 -20.66 -5.17
N PHE A 195 7.51 -21.90 -4.85
CA PHE A 195 8.88 -22.30 -4.51
C PHE A 195 9.55 -23.19 -5.55
N THR A 196 8.84 -23.63 -6.58
CA THR A 196 9.32 -24.58 -7.59
C THR A 196 9.25 -24.02 -9.01
N PHE A 197 9.89 -24.70 -9.96
CA PHE A 197 9.69 -24.46 -11.39
C PHE A 197 9.49 -25.80 -12.13
N SER A 198 8.85 -25.74 -13.31
CA SER A 198 8.53 -26.92 -14.11
C SER A 198 9.42 -27.06 -15.35
N LYS A 199 9.28 -26.16 -16.33
CA LYS A 199 9.98 -26.23 -17.63
C LYS A 199 11.07 -25.19 -17.78
N LYS A 200 10.75 -23.93 -17.50
CA LYS A 200 11.64 -22.78 -17.60
C LYS A 200 11.69 -22.08 -16.27
N ILE A 201 12.89 -21.86 -15.76
CA ILE A 201 13.06 -21.22 -14.45
C ILE A 201 12.57 -19.78 -14.48
N GLU A 202 12.72 -19.10 -15.61
CA GLU A 202 12.38 -17.69 -15.79
C GLU A 202 10.86 -17.44 -15.77
N GLU A 203 10.07 -18.48 -16.01
CA GLU A 203 8.61 -18.48 -15.90
C GLU A 203 8.13 -18.81 -14.47
N SER A 204 9.03 -19.09 -13.52
CA SER A 204 8.66 -19.41 -12.14
C SER A 204 8.51 -18.17 -11.25
N TYR A 205 7.68 -18.30 -10.21
CA TYR A 205 7.50 -17.26 -9.20
C TYR A 205 8.81 -16.97 -8.47
N VAL A 206 9.43 -18.02 -7.90
CA VAL A 206 10.67 -17.91 -7.10
C VAL A 206 11.80 -17.24 -7.85
N TYR A 207 12.02 -17.55 -9.13
CA TYR A 207 13.07 -16.90 -9.93
C TYR A 207 12.88 -15.39 -10.02
N ASN A 208 11.67 -14.96 -10.37
CA ASN A 208 11.36 -13.55 -10.49
C ASN A 208 11.36 -12.90 -9.10
N TYR A 209 10.88 -13.59 -8.07
CA TYR A 209 10.87 -13.08 -6.70
C TYR A 209 12.29 -12.78 -6.20
N VAL A 210 13.23 -13.71 -6.39
CA VAL A 210 14.66 -13.51 -6.07
C VAL A 210 15.20 -12.25 -6.75
N ARG A 211 14.93 -12.07 -8.04
CA ARG A 211 15.46 -10.95 -8.82
C ARG A 211 14.81 -9.60 -8.55
N PHE A 212 13.54 -9.56 -8.12
CA PHE A 212 12.82 -8.30 -7.92
C PHE A 212 12.75 -7.83 -6.47
N TYR A 213 12.85 -8.74 -5.49
CA TYR A 213 12.50 -8.45 -4.09
C TYR A 213 13.58 -8.84 -3.07
N THR A 214 14.72 -9.39 -3.49
CA THR A 214 15.77 -9.85 -2.58
C THR A 214 17.09 -9.13 -2.79
N ARG A 215 18.03 -9.32 -1.86
CA ARG A 215 19.39 -8.77 -1.98
C ARG A 215 20.14 -9.27 -3.21
N HIS A 216 19.80 -10.45 -3.71
CA HIS A 216 20.38 -10.96 -4.96
C HIS A 216 19.90 -10.15 -6.18
N GLY A 217 18.71 -9.55 -6.10
CA GLY A 217 18.15 -8.62 -7.08
C GLY A 217 18.52 -7.16 -6.81
N ASP A 218 19.79 -6.88 -6.49
CA ASP A 218 20.25 -5.57 -6.04
C ASP A 218 19.93 -4.45 -7.05
N THR A 219 19.13 -3.46 -6.64
CA THR A 219 18.71 -2.31 -7.45
C THR A 219 19.86 -1.39 -7.84
N LYS A 220 20.99 -1.45 -7.13
CA LYS A 220 22.21 -0.68 -7.41
C LYS A 220 23.16 -1.37 -8.36
N TRP A 221 22.91 -2.64 -8.69
CA TRP A 221 23.67 -3.35 -9.71
C TRP A 221 23.24 -2.87 -11.10
N ILE A 222 23.94 -1.85 -11.59
CA ILE A 222 23.74 -1.25 -12.91
C ILE A 222 24.99 -1.42 -13.78
N ASP A 223 24.79 -1.63 -15.08
CA ASP A 223 25.89 -1.82 -16.02
C ASP A 223 25.68 -1.15 -17.39
N LYS A 224 26.71 -1.28 -18.25
CA LYS A 224 26.69 -0.71 -19.60
C LYS A 224 25.75 -1.45 -20.54
N ALA A 225 25.56 -2.76 -20.37
CA ALA A 225 24.65 -3.54 -21.20
C ALA A 225 23.19 -3.09 -20.98
N GLN A 226 22.86 -2.62 -19.77
CA GLN A 226 21.59 -2.00 -19.41
C GLN A 226 21.43 -0.56 -19.91
N GLY A 227 22.48 0.04 -20.48
CA GLY A 227 22.48 1.41 -21.00
C GLY A 227 22.92 2.49 -19.99
N PHE A 228 23.41 2.11 -18.80
CA PHE A 228 23.95 3.10 -17.87
C PHE A 228 25.36 3.55 -18.28
N SER A 229 25.62 4.86 -18.18
CA SER A 229 26.94 5.42 -18.49
C SER A 229 27.99 5.01 -17.46
N ALA A 230 29.27 5.09 -17.83
CA ALA A 230 30.38 4.84 -16.90
C ALA A 230 30.32 5.75 -15.65
N ASN A 231 29.86 7.00 -15.82
CA ASN A 231 29.66 7.92 -14.71
C ASN A 231 28.54 7.45 -13.77
N HIS A 232 27.39 7.01 -14.31
CA HIS A 232 26.30 6.43 -13.50
C HIS A 232 26.80 5.26 -12.65
N ILE A 233 27.49 4.32 -13.29
CA ILE A 233 28.05 3.13 -12.63
C ILE A 233 29.00 3.57 -11.49
N SER A 234 29.95 4.46 -11.76
CA SER A 234 30.92 4.92 -10.76
C SER A 234 30.29 5.58 -9.52
N GLN A 235 29.09 6.18 -9.66
CA GLN A 235 28.41 6.85 -8.56
C GLN A 235 27.54 5.92 -7.71
N ILE A 236 26.98 4.87 -8.32
CA ILE A 236 25.99 3.98 -7.68
C ILE A 236 26.58 2.66 -7.22
N SER A 237 27.50 2.08 -8.01
CA SER A 237 27.88 0.67 -7.90
C SER A 237 28.25 0.29 -6.48
N ALA A 238 27.39 -0.55 -5.89
CA ALA A 238 27.61 -1.09 -4.56
C ALA A 238 28.88 -1.94 -4.54
N LYS A 239 29.69 -1.79 -3.48
CA LYS A 239 30.93 -2.56 -3.26
C LYS A 239 30.66 -3.96 -2.68
N ILE A 240 29.57 -4.60 -3.07
CA ILE A 240 29.23 -5.94 -2.58
C ILE A 240 29.58 -6.94 -3.65
N GLU A 241 30.38 -7.94 -3.29
CA GLU A 241 30.72 -9.03 -4.19
C GLU A 241 29.48 -9.89 -4.46
N PRO A 242 29.10 -10.09 -5.73
CA PRO A 242 27.99 -10.96 -6.08
C PRO A 242 28.26 -12.42 -5.68
N ALA A 243 27.35 -12.99 -4.89
CA ALA A 243 27.32 -14.44 -4.70
C ALA A 243 26.78 -15.13 -5.96
N LYS A 244 27.33 -16.30 -6.30
CA LYS A 244 26.74 -17.21 -7.27
C LYS A 244 25.52 -17.90 -6.64
N PHE A 245 24.32 -17.62 -7.15
CA PHE A 245 23.11 -18.26 -6.68
C PHE A 245 22.72 -19.42 -7.62
N THR A 246 22.86 -20.65 -7.16
CA THR A 246 22.46 -21.85 -7.91
C THR A 246 21.11 -22.36 -7.42
N PHE A 247 20.15 -22.44 -8.33
CA PHE A 247 18.86 -23.08 -8.13
C PHE A 247 18.90 -24.49 -8.72
N TYR A 248 18.68 -25.51 -7.89
CA TYR A 248 18.55 -26.89 -8.35
C TYR A 248 17.09 -27.32 -8.37
N GLY A 249 16.55 -27.64 -9.54
CA GLY A 249 15.18 -28.13 -9.69
C GLY A 249 14.97 -28.77 -11.05
N ALA A 250 13.91 -29.58 -11.21
CA ALA A 250 13.66 -30.34 -12.44
C ALA A 250 14.91 -31.12 -12.93
N ARG A 251 15.70 -31.64 -11.98
CA ARG A 251 16.97 -32.37 -12.18
C ARG A 251 18.08 -31.57 -12.86
N LYS A 252 18.06 -30.24 -12.74
CA LYS A 252 19.08 -29.33 -13.32
C LYS A 252 19.46 -28.25 -12.33
N ALA A 253 20.74 -27.88 -12.35
CA ALA A 253 21.24 -26.68 -11.70
C ALA A 253 21.19 -25.51 -12.69
N VAL A 254 20.60 -24.39 -12.27
CA VAL A 254 20.52 -23.16 -13.05
C VAL A 254 20.92 -22.00 -12.15
N ASP A 255 21.78 -21.12 -12.65
CA ASP A 255 22.17 -19.94 -11.89
C ASP A 255 21.15 -18.82 -12.06
N ILE A 256 20.78 -18.17 -10.95
CA ILE A 256 19.98 -16.94 -10.98
C ILE A 256 20.96 -15.77 -11.19
N PRO A 257 20.70 -14.87 -12.17
CA PRO A 257 21.54 -13.70 -12.38
C PRO A 257 21.46 -12.72 -11.21
N TYR A 258 22.62 -12.24 -10.77
CA TYR A 258 22.73 -11.16 -9.80
C TYR A 258 22.28 -9.82 -10.40
N GLY A 259 21.68 -8.99 -9.55
CA GLY A 259 21.25 -7.64 -9.86
C GLY A 259 19.80 -7.53 -10.30
N PHE A 260 19.26 -6.33 -10.10
CA PHE A 260 17.90 -6.02 -10.50
C PHE A 260 17.74 -6.13 -12.02
N PRO A 261 16.62 -6.67 -12.51
CA PRO A 261 16.44 -6.98 -13.93
C PRO A 261 16.12 -5.76 -14.79
N TYR A 262 16.94 -4.71 -14.79
CA TYR A 262 16.78 -3.64 -15.78
C TYR A 262 16.95 -4.18 -17.20
N LEU A 263 16.17 -3.68 -18.16
CA LEU A 263 16.26 -4.15 -19.56
C LEU A 263 17.59 -3.73 -20.18
N GLU A 264 18.26 -4.70 -20.82
CA GLU A 264 19.46 -4.48 -21.63
C GLU A 264 19.14 -3.67 -22.88
N THR A 265 20.03 -2.76 -23.27
CA THR A 265 19.96 -2.08 -24.55
C THR A 265 20.43 -3.03 -25.64
N LYS A 266 19.48 -3.65 -26.34
CA LYS A 266 19.80 -4.33 -27.60
C LYS A 266 20.38 -3.32 -28.58
N SER A 267 21.40 -3.73 -29.32
CA SER A 267 22.04 -2.91 -30.35
C SER A 267 21.01 -2.30 -31.30
N ALA A 268 20.98 -0.97 -31.34
CA ALA A 268 20.32 -0.06 -32.27
C ALA A 268 19.38 -0.70 -33.32
N ASP A 269 18.10 -0.88 -32.97
CA ASP A 269 17.08 -0.66 -33.99
C ASP A 269 17.12 0.84 -34.30
N SER A 270 17.59 1.19 -35.49
CA SER A 270 17.69 2.58 -35.96
C SER A 270 16.34 3.32 -36.01
N ASP A 271 15.23 2.60 -35.82
CA ASP A 271 13.85 3.08 -35.96
C ASP A 271 13.10 3.24 -34.61
N ILE A 272 13.80 3.27 -33.47
CA ILE A 272 13.14 3.54 -32.18
C ILE A 272 12.66 5.01 -32.15
N LYS A 273 11.36 5.18 -32.39
CA LYS A 273 10.67 6.47 -32.25
C LYS A 273 10.75 6.98 -30.81
N SER A 274 11.08 8.27 -30.68
CA SER A 274 11.04 8.99 -29.42
C SER A 274 9.60 9.19 -28.92
N PRO A 275 9.38 9.58 -27.65
CA PRO A 275 8.04 9.84 -27.14
C PRO A 275 7.22 10.87 -27.94
N SER A 276 7.87 11.87 -28.55
CA SER A 276 7.19 12.85 -29.40
C SER A 276 6.72 12.26 -30.74
N ALA A 277 7.43 11.26 -31.26
CA ALA A 277 7.19 10.64 -32.57
C ALA A 277 6.20 9.47 -32.54
N VAL A 278 5.74 9.03 -31.37
CA VAL A 278 4.74 7.95 -31.23
C VAL A 278 3.32 8.49 -31.16
N ALA A 279 2.41 7.86 -31.91
CA ALA A 279 0.99 8.24 -31.92
C ALA A 279 0.34 8.12 -30.53
N ARG A 280 0.64 7.04 -29.81
CA ARG A 280 0.21 6.81 -28.42
C ARG A 280 1.42 6.45 -27.59
N LEU A 281 1.57 7.06 -26.40
CA LEU A 281 2.70 6.76 -25.51
C LEU A 281 2.79 5.27 -25.17
N ARG A 282 1.64 4.59 -25.01
CA ARG A 282 1.56 3.15 -24.71
C ARG A 282 2.21 2.24 -25.77
N ASP A 283 2.35 2.72 -27.00
CA ASP A 283 3.00 2.00 -28.11
C ASP A 283 4.52 2.24 -28.16
N GLY A 284 5.04 3.10 -27.29
CA GLY A 284 6.44 3.51 -27.28
C GLY A 284 7.41 2.40 -26.92
N ARG A 285 8.52 2.34 -27.68
CA ARG A 285 9.69 1.50 -27.42
C ARG A 285 10.93 2.27 -26.98
N PHE A 286 10.80 3.59 -26.86
CA PHE A 286 11.86 4.48 -26.39
C PHE A 286 12.38 4.05 -25.02
N PHE A 287 13.60 4.43 -24.72
CA PHE A 287 14.20 4.17 -23.43
C PHE A 287 15.31 5.16 -23.11
N THR A 288 15.61 5.29 -21.83
CA THR A 288 16.81 5.95 -21.34
C THR A 288 17.15 5.47 -19.92
N ARG A 289 18.37 5.77 -19.48
CA ARG A 289 18.93 5.44 -18.17
C ARG A 289 19.60 6.66 -17.56
N ALA A 290 19.30 6.93 -16.31
CA ALA A 290 20.02 7.92 -15.52
C ALA A 290 20.22 7.41 -14.10
N ALA A 291 21.36 7.71 -13.48
CA ALA A 291 21.53 7.44 -12.07
C ALA A 291 22.49 8.42 -11.40
N LYS A 292 22.28 8.68 -10.11
CA LYS A 292 23.09 9.59 -9.31
C LYS A 292 23.05 9.23 -7.84
N SER A 293 24.17 9.42 -7.14
CA SER A 293 24.21 9.37 -5.67
C SER A 293 24.35 10.78 -5.08
N PHE A 294 23.82 10.96 -3.88
CA PHE A 294 23.94 12.19 -3.10
C PHE A 294 23.91 11.89 -1.60
N ASN A 295 24.35 12.86 -0.80
CA ASN A 295 24.40 12.74 0.66
C ASN A 295 23.58 13.86 1.30
N ILE A 296 22.77 13.52 2.30
CA ILE A 296 21.95 14.47 3.06
C ILE A 296 21.97 14.06 4.53
N SER A 297 22.25 15.02 5.41
CA SER A 297 22.22 14.82 6.87
C SER A 297 23.00 13.60 7.37
N GLY A 298 24.14 13.31 6.72
CA GLY A 298 25.02 12.18 7.04
C GLY A 298 24.59 10.83 6.43
N GLY A 299 23.42 10.75 5.78
CA GLY A 299 22.98 9.56 5.03
C GLY A 299 23.40 9.61 3.56
N SER A 300 23.64 8.44 2.97
CA SER A 300 23.94 8.28 1.54
C SER A 300 22.75 7.67 0.80
N TYR A 301 22.41 8.28 -0.33
CA TYR A 301 21.25 7.92 -1.13
C TYR A 301 21.63 7.82 -2.60
N SER A 302 20.89 6.99 -3.32
CA SER A 302 21.06 6.80 -4.76
C SER A 302 19.71 6.85 -5.45
N VAL A 303 19.68 7.38 -6.66
CA VAL A 303 18.48 7.39 -7.51
C VAL A 303 18.84 6.76 -8.84
N MET A 304 18.05 5.76 -9.26
CA MET A 304 18.16 5.13 -10.56
C MET A 304 16.84 5.32 -11.31
N LEU A 305 16.91 5.92 -12.49
CA LEU A 305 15.79 6.07 -13.42
C LEU A 305 16.03 5.17 -14.64
N ALA A 306 15.09 4.26 -14.88
CA ALA A 306 14.98 3.49 -16.11
C ALA A 306 13.67 3.84 -16.80
N ILE A 307 13.74 4.54 -17.93
CA ILE A 307 12.59 4.74 -18.80
C ILE A 307 12.57 3.59 -19.79
N ASP A 308 11.48 2.84 -19.79
CA ASP A 308 11.21 1.78 -20.74
C ASP A 308 9.79 2.00 -21.25
N GLY A 309 9.66 2.47 -22.49
CA GLY A 309 8.34 2.68 -23.09
C GLY A 309 7.45 1.46 -22.91
N ASN A 310 6.16 1.68 -22.66
CA ASN A 310 5.26 0.62 -22.21
C ASN A 310 5.27 -0.59 -23.14
N ARG A 311 5.33 -0.38 -24.46
CA ARG A 311 5.41 -1.48 -25.43
C ARG A 311 6.69 -2.28 -25.29
N ARG A 312 7.83 -1.63 -25.12
CA ARG A 312 9.12 -2.29 -24.88
C ARG A 312 9.08 -3.11 -23.60
N ALA A 313 8.60 -2.54 -22.49
CA ALA A 313 8.48 -3.28 -21.24
C ALA A 313 7.55 -4.50 -21.39
N HIS A 314 6.47 -4.38 -22.17
CA HIS A 314 5.60 -5.50 -22.48
C HIS A 314 6.27 -6.61 -23.29
N GLU A 315 7.15 -6.27 -24.23
CA GLU A 315 7.85 -7.21 -25.11
C GLU A 315 9.06 -7.86 -24.41
N GLU A 316 9.81 -7.09 -23.61
CA GLU A 316 11.12 -7.48 -23.08
C GLU A 316 11.13 -7.90 -21.61
N TYR A 317 10.02 -7.75 -20.89
CA TYR A 317 9.75 -8.51 -19.66
C TYR A 317 8.78 -9.67 -19.94
N PRO A 318 9.18 -10.70 -20.71
CA PRO A 318 8.27 -11.69 -21.26
C PRO A 318 7.61 -12.54 -20.17
N ASN A 319 8.23 -12.71 -19.01
CA ASN A 319 7.77 -13.64 -17.99
C ASN A 319 6.89 -13.01 -16.91
N LEU A 320 6.80 -11.68 -16.86
CA LEU A 320 5.89 -11.02 -15.93
C LEU A 320 4.43 -11.17 -16.37
N ASP A 321 3.52 -11.19 -15.41
CA ASP A 321 2.08 -11.29 -15.64
C ASP A 321 1.55 -10.03 -16.33
N ARG A 322 0.42 -10.19 -17.01
CA ARG A 322 -0.36 -9.11 -17.65
C ARG A 322 -1.80 -9.20 -17.17
N LYS A 323 -2.59 -8.14 -17.38
CA LYS A 323 -4.02 -8.15 -17.08
C LYS A 323 -4.68 -9.35 -17.78
N GLY A 324 -5.31 -10.23 -17.00
CA GLY A 324 -5.98 -11.44 -17.49
C GLY A 324 -5.08 -12.58 -17.99
N LYS A 325 -3.74 -12.47 -17.88
CA LYS A 325 -2.81 -13.53 -18.31
C LYS A 325 -1.72 -13.76 -17.26
N ALA A 326 -1.85 -14.86 -16.53
CA ALA A 326 -0.83 -15.34 -15.61
C ALA A 326 0.36 -15.96 -16.38
N LYS A 327 1.56 -15.67 -15.91
CA LYS A 327 2.84 -16.22 -16.35
C LYS A 327 3.64 -16.63 -15.10
N SER A 328 4.53 -15.78 -14.60
CA SER A 328 5.31 -16.04 -13.39
C SER A 328 4.56 -15.89 -12.08
N GLY A 329 3.42 -15.19 -12.08
CA GLY A 329 2.70 -14.78 -10.88
C GLY A 329 3.10 -13.39 -10.37
N ILE A 330 4.08 -12.71 -10.99
CA ILE A 330 4.51 -11.35 -10.65
C ILE A 330 4.10 -10.39 -11.76
N ARG A 331 3.29 -9.37 -11.46
CA ARG A 331 2.72 -8.49 -12.49
C ARG A 331 3.70 -7.43 -12.96
N LEU A 332 3.76 -7.20 -14.27
CA LEU A 332 4.56 -6.09 -14.83
C LEU A 332 4.11 -4.76 -14.26
N SER A 333 2.79 -4.53 -14.20
CA SER A 333 2.21 -3.29 -13.68
C SER A 333 2.54 -3.02 -12.21
N GLU A 334 3.09 -3.99 -11.46
CA GLU A 334 3.57 -3.86 -10.08
C GLU A 334 5.07 -3.54 -10.00
N GLN A 335 5.81 -3.65 -11.12
CA GLN A 335 7.25 -3.38 -11.22
C GLN A 335 7.56 -2.00 -11.83
N ARG A 336 6.54 -1.19 -12.11
CA ARG A 336 6.66 0.13 -12.76
C ARG A 336 6.36 1.30 -11.81
N GLY A 337 6.81 2.51 -12.13
CA GLY A 337 6.66 3.69 -11.27
C GLY A 337 7.80 3.91 -10.28
N LEU A 338 7.55 4.70 -9.24
CA LEU A 338 8.53 5.02 -8.19
C LEU A 338 8.51 4.00 -7.05
N PHE A 339 9.70 3.51 -6.68
CA PHE A 339 9.92 2.62 -5.55
C PHE A 339 11.01 3.13 -4.61
N ILE A 340 10.84 2.80 -3.33
CA ILE A 340 11.90 2.93 -2.34
C ILE A 340 12.60 1.59 -2.21
N SER A 341 13.94 1.62 -2.22
CA SER A 341 14.78 0.48 -1.86
C SER A 341 15.61 0.80 -0.63
N VAL A 342 15.90 -0.24 0.15
CA VAL A 342 16.78 -0.16 1.30
C VAL A 342 17.99 -1.03 1.02
N ASN A 343 19.15 -0.38 0.96
CA ASN A 343 20.42 -1.03 0.63
C ASN A 343 20.29 -2.01 -0.53
N GLY A 344 19.78 -1.59 -1.68
CA GLY A 344 19.64 -2.42 -2.88
C GLY A 344 18.42 -3.34 -2.91
N ILE A 345 17.67 -3.48 -1.82
CA ILE A 345 16.46 -4.33 -1.79
C ILE A 345 15.23 -3.46 -2.01
N LYS A 346 14.47 -3.71 -3.07
CA LYS A 346 13.21 -2.99 -3.32
C LYS A 346 12.17 -3.32 -2.24
N ILE A 347 11.55 -2.29 -1.67
CA ILE A 347 10.63 -2.41 -0.52
C ILE A 347 9.20 -2.16 -0.94
N CYS A 348 8.88 -0.95 -1.38
CA CYS A 348 7.51 -0.53 -1.66
C CYS A 348 7.46 0.55 -2.73
N ARG A 349 6.25 0.78 -3.26
CA ARG A 349 5.95 1.94 -4.09
C ARG A 349 5.81 3.18 -3.23
N TYR A 350 6.18 4.33 -3.79
CA TYR A 350 6.03 5.60 -3.10
C TYR A 350 5.79 6.76 -4.10
N PRO A 351 4.64 6.77 -4.79
CA PRO A 351 4.34 7.80 -5.79
C PRO A 351 4.26 9.21 -5.20
N ASP A 352 3.92 9.34 -3.92
CA ASP A 352 3.74 10.61 -3.22
C ASP A 352 4.98 11.51 -3.29
N LEU A 353 6.18 10.94 -3.35
CA LEU A 353 7.42 11.70 -3.54
C LEU A 353 7.42 12.50 -4.85
N LEU A 354 6.84 11.97 -5.92
CA LEU A 354 6.69 12.69 -7.19
C LEU A 354 5.52 13.66 -7.13
N SER A 355 4.44 13.31 -6.45
CA SER A 355 3.28 14.18 -6.23
C SER A 355 3.66 15.46 -5.49
N SER A 356 4.66 15.41 -4.60
CA SER A 356 5.20 16.57 -3.88
C SER A 356 6.16 17.45 -4.72
N LEU A 357 6.38 17.12 -6.00
CA LEU A 357 7.26 17.87 -6.89
C LEU A 357 6.44 18.47 -8.04
N ASP A 358 6.20 19.78 -8.02
CA ASP A 358 5.28 20.49 -8.94
C ASP A 358 5.46 20.14 -10.43
N GLU A 359 6.69 20.03 -10.94
CA GLU A 359 6.92 19.67 -12.35
C GLU A 359 6.71 18.18 -12.67
N TYR A 360 6.79 17.32 -11.66
CA TYR A 360 6.94 15.88 -11.82
C TYR A 360 5.75 15.09 -11.30
N HIS A 361 4.75 15.73 -10.68
CA HIS A 361 3.50 15.08 -10.23
C HIS A 361 2.84 14.24 -11.34
N VAL A 362 2.91 14.69 -12.60
CA VAL A 362 2.37 13.98 -13.78
C VAL A 362 2.93 12.55 -13.93
N LEU A 363 4.13 12.27 -13.43
CA LEU A 363 4.73 10.94 -13.44
C LEU A 363 4.02 9.97 -12.48
N ALA A 364 3.33 10.48 -11.46
CA ALA A 364 2.55 9.69 -10.51
C ALA A 364 1.08 9.49 -10.94
N GLU A 365 0.58 10.25 -11.91
CA GLU A 365 -0.82 10.22 -12.32
C GLU A 365 -1.15 9.07 -13.31
N GLY A 366 -2.37 8.54 -13.22
CA GLY A 366 -2.96 7.62 -14.18
C GLY A 366 -2.04 6.46 -14.61
N GLU A 367 -1.83 6.33 -15.93
CA GLU A 367 -1.00 5.28 -16.53
C GLU A 367 0.47 5.69 -16.71
N SER A 368 0.87 6.91 -16.30
CA SER A 368 2.25 7.40 -16.41
C SER A 368 3.29 6.43 -15.83
N PRO A 369 3.05 5.77 -14.67
CA PRO A 369 3.97 4.79 -14.12
C PRO A 369 4.35 3.68 -15.12
N MET A 370 3.49 3.32 -16.08
CA MET A 370 3.76 2.26 -17.06
C MET A 370 4.92 2.56 -18.04
N HIS A 371 5.52 3.75 -17.96
CA HIS A 371 6.61 4.17 -18.85
C HIS A 371 7.99 4.19 -18.19
N TYR A 372 8.07 4.02 -16.87
CA TYR A 372 9.36 4.08 -16.17
C TYR A 372 9.41 3.18 -14.94
N THR A 373 10.61 3.03 -14.41
CA THR A 373 10.90 2.54 -13.07
C THR A 373 11.92 3.52 -12.47
N LEU A 374 11.54 4.17 -11.37
CA LEU A 374 12.39 5.10 -10.63
C LEU A 374 12.61 4.50 -9.25
N ILE A 375 13.86 4.25 -8.88
CA ILE A 375 14.20 3.65 -7.59
C ILE A 375 15.02 4.65 -6.80
N VAL A 376 14.59 4.92 -5.57
CA VAL A 376 15.33 5.71 -4.58
C VAL A 376 15.86 4.75 -3.53
N ASP A 377 17.17 4.56 -3.49
CA ASP A 377 17.88 3.72 -2.51
C ASP A 377 18.48 4.55 -1.38
N GLY A 378 18.46 4.00 -0.17
CA GLY A 378 19.16 4.57 0.97
C GLY A 378 19.07 3.71 2.22
N GLU A 379 19.61 4.22 3.31
CA GLU A 379 19.58 3.59 4.64
C GLU A 379 18.25 3.87 5.38
N PHE A 380 17.12 3.58 4.75
CA PHE A 380 15.82 3.84 5.37
C PHE A 380 15.49 2.82 6.47
N ASP A 381 14.98 3.33 7.60
CA ASP A 381 14.48 2.51 8.70
C ASP A 381 13.14 1.83 8.31
N LEU A 382 13.06 0.51 8.47
CA LEU A 382 11.85 -0.29 8.20
C LEU A 382 11.06 -0.60 9.48
N VAL A 383 9.76 -0.82 9.35
CA VAL A 383 8.93 -1.39 10.44
C VAL A 383 9.09 -2.92 10.49
N THR A 384 8.35 -3.60 11.36
CA THR A 384 8.38 -5.08 11.46
C THR A 384 7.97 -5.74 10.13
N ASN A 385 7.01 -5.15 9.41
CA ASN A 385 6.70 -5.47 8.03
C ASN A 385 7.79 -4.89 7.09
N ARG A 386 8.49 -5.77 6.38
CA ARG A 386 9.59 -5.40 5.45
C ARG A 386 9.15 -4.83 4.11
N ASN A 387 7.84 -4.68 3.91
CA ASN A 387 7.25 -4.01 2.75
C ASN A 387 6.73 -2.62 3.12
N SER A 388 7.09 -2.09 4.30
CA SER A 388 6.63 -0.78 4.78
C SER A 388 7.75 0.01 5.43
N LEU A 389 7.71 1.32 5.21
CA LEU A 389 8.67 2.26 5.76
C LEU A 389 8.28 2.67 7.18
N SER A 390 9.26 3.03 8.01
CA SER A 390 9.01 3.63 9.32
C SER A 390 8.65 5.11 9.20
N LYS A 391 8.07 5.69 10.26
CA LYS A 391 7.82 7.13 10.36
C LYS A 391 9.06 7.96 10.03
N LYS A 392 10.22 7.59 10.57
CA LYS A 392 11.49 8.29 10.32
C LYS A 392 11.91 8.25 8.84
N ALA A 393 11.64 7.14 8.15
CA ALA A 393 11.88 7.05 6.71
C ALA A 393 10.93 7.98 5.93
N PHE A 394 9.65 8.08 6.32
CA PHE A 394 8.73 9.05 5.73
C PHE A 394 9.15 10.50 6.01
N ASP A 395 9.61 10.81 7.23
CA ASP A 395 10.12 12.13 7.57
C ASP A 395 11.31 12.51 6.68
N THR A 396 12.18 11.53 6.36
CA THR A 396 13.32 11.73 5.43
C THR A 396 12.85 11.95 3.99
N LEU A 397 11.88 11.18 3.51
CA LEU A 397 11.38 11.29 2.13
C LEU A 397 10.55 12.57 1.88
N SER A 398 10.00 13.15 2.94
CA SER A 398 9.26 14.42 2.93
C SER A 398 10.14 15.62 3.27
N ASP A 399 11.43 15.40 3.57
CA ASP A 399 12.36 16.48 3.91
C ASP A 399 12.60 17.41 2.69
N PRO A 400 12.51 18.75 2.85
CA PRO A 400 12.69 19.68 1.74
C PRO A 400 14.05 19.60 1.06
N ASP A 401 15.13 19.30 1.78
CA ASP A 401 16.46 19.15 1.18
C ASP A 401 16.56 17.85 0.39
N PHE A 402 15.94 16.78 0.90
CA PHE A 402 15.80 15.53 0.17
C PHE A 402 15.04 15.71 -1.15
N LEU A 403 13.85 16.29 -1.09
CA LEU A 403 13.04 16.58 -2.27
C LEU A 403 13.78 17.47 -3.27
N ARG A 404 14.58 18.42 -2.79
CA ARG A 404 15.42 19.29 -3.63
C ARG A 404 16.48 18.51 -4.39
N GLU A 405 17.15 17.53 -3.78
CA GLU A 405 18.13 16.69 -4.49
C GLU A 405 17.47 15.77 -5.51
N ILE A 406 16.30 15.18 -5.20
CA ILE A 406 15.52 14.43 -6.18
C ILE A 406 15.13 15.31 -7.36
N LYS A 407 14.61 16.52 -7.09
CA LYS A 407 14.26 17.48 -8.13
C LYS A 407 15.46 17.86 -8.97
N LYS A 408 16.61 18.19 -8.36
CA LYS A 408 17.86 18.48 -9.08
C LYS A 408 18.27 17.32 -9.98
N PHE A 409 18.14 16.08 -9.53
CA PHE A 409 18.40 14.92 -10.36
C PHE A 409 17.49 14.91 -11.59
N LEU A 410 16.17 15.00 -11.40
CA LEU A 410 15.20 14.98 -12.50
C LEU A 410 15.38 16.18 -13.46
N ASP A 411 15.66 17.37 -12.95
CA ASP A 411 15.93 18.58 -13.75
C ASP A 411 17.16 18.38 -14.65
N ASN A 412 18.22 17.77 -14.11
CA ASN A 412 19.43 17.49 -14.88
C ASN A 412 19.16 16.45 -15.98
N VAL A 413 18.40 15.39 -15.68
CA VAL A 413 18.01 14.41 -16.70
C VAL A 413 17.14 15.07 -17.77
N LYS A 414 16.14 15.86 -17.37
CA LYS A 414 15.24 16.55 -18.31
C LYS A 414 16.00 17.49 -19.25
N LYS A 415 17.04 18.17 -18.75
CA LYS A 415 17.88 19.07 -19.55
C LYS A 415 18.80 18.31 -20.51
N GLY A 416 19.30 17.15 -20.10
CA GLY A 416 20.31 16.38 -20.84
C GLY A 416 19.77 15.25 -21.70
N ASP A 417 18.51 14.83 -21.53
CA ASP A 417 17.93 13.65 -22.16
C ASP A 417 16.61 13.98 -22.88
N ALA A 418 16.64 13.86 -24.21
CA ALA A 418 15.48 14.16 -25.05
C ALA A 418 14.30 13.21 -24.80
N VAL A 419 14.57 11.92 -24.53
CA VAL A 419 13.50 10.93 -24.27
C VAL A 419 12.74 11.30 -23.00
N PHE A 420 13.41 11.65 -21.92
CA PHE A 420 12.73 12.04 -20.69
C PHE A 420 11.97 13.36 -20.85
N SER A 421 12.57 14.35 -21.50
CA SER A 421 11.94 15.66 -21.74
C SER A 421 10.65 15.54 -22.57
N GLU A 422 10.70 14.78 -23.67
CA GLU A 422 9.54 14.55 -24.53
C GLU A 422 8.45 13.72 -23.83
N LEU A 423 8.84 12.72 -23.03
CA LEU A 423 7.89 11.92 -22.25
C LEU A 423 7.09 12.81 -21.29
N LEU A 424 7.77 13.67 -20.52
CA LEU A 424 7.10 14.60 -19.61
C LEU A 424 6.14 15.53 -20.34
N SER A 425 6.56 16.09 -21.47
CA SER A 425 5.72 16.96 -22.29
C SER A 425 4.44 16.24 -22.77
N ARG A 426 4.58 15.01 -23.28
CA ARG A 426 3.44 14.22 -23.76
C ARG A 426 2.50 13.81 -22.63
N LEU A 427 3.03 13.41 -21.47
CA LEU A 427 2.23 13.03 -20.31
C LEU A 427 1.40 14.21 -19.78
N ARG A 428 1.95 15.43 -19.75
CA ARG A 428 1.20 16.63 -19.33
C ARG A 428 0.03 16.94 -20.25
N ARG A 429 0.23 16.79 -21.57
CA ARG A 429 -0.84 16.97 -22.56
C ARG A 429 -1.95 15.93 -22.36
N GLU A 430 -1.58 14.66 -22.26
CA GLU A 430 -2.55 13.56 -22.07
C GLU A 430 -3.28 13.65 -20.71
N SER A 431 -2.62 14.06 -19.62
CA SER A 431 -3.25 14.28 -18.31
C SER A 431 -4.32 15.38 -18.36
N THR A 432 -4.03 16.49 -19.06
CA THR A 432 -4.97 17.60 -19.19
C THR A 432 -6.21 17.20 -20.01
N GLU A 433 -6.01 16.45 -21.10
CA GLU A 433 -7.09 15.90 -21.94
C GLU A 433 -7.96 14.89 -21.16
N ASN A 434 -7.34 14.02 -20.36
CA ASN A 434 -8.08 13.04 -19.54
C ASN A 434 -8.95 13.71 -18.47
N LYS A 435 -8.43 14.72 -17.76
CA LYS A 435 -9.21 15.47 -16.76
C LYS A 435 -10.42 16.17 -17.37
N LEU A 436 -10.29 16.68 -18.60
CA LEU A 436 -11.41 17.27 -19.33
C LEU A 436 -12.47 16.21 -19.70
N ASN A 437 -12.04 15.04 -20.20
CA ASN A 437 -12.96 13.95 -20.55
C ASN A 437 -13.71 13.41 -19.33
N GLU A 438 -13.04 13.27 -18.18
CA GLU A 438 -13.70 12.85 -16.92
C GLU A 438 -14.79 13.85 -16.49
N GLN A 439 -14.53 15.16 -16.61
CA GLN A 439 -15.55 16.17 -16.32
C GLN A 439 -16.73 16.10 -17.30
N MET A 440 -16.48 15.81 -18.58
CA MET A 440 -17.53 15.60 -19.57
C MET A 440 -18.37 14.37 -19.26
N GLU A 441 -17.75 13.25 -18.87
CA GLU A 441 -18.47 12.03 -18.49
C GLU A 441 -19.33 12.21 -17.23
N ILE A 442 -18.83 12.94 -16.22
CA ILE A 442 -19.59 13.29 -15.01
C ILE A 442 -20.80 14.16 -15.38
N LEU A 443 -20.61 15.13 -16.27
CA LEU A 443 -21.68 16.00 -16.75
C LEU A 443 -22.74 15.21 -17.53
N ASP A 444 -22.32 14.38 -18.49
CA ASP A 444 -23.22 13.55 -19.30
C ASP A 444 -24.02 12.55 -18.45
N SER A 445 -23.36 11.96 -17.44
CA SER A 445 -24.01 11.10 -16.45
C SER A 445 -25.04 11.87 -15.63
N SER A 446 -24.69 13.08 -15.17
CA SER A 446 -25.58 13.95 -14.41
C SER A 446 -26.82 14.36 -15.22
N ILE A 447 -26.63 14.75 -16.49
CA ILE A 447 -27.72 15.09 -17.42
C ILE A 447 -28.63 13.88 -17.67
N SER A 448 -28.04 12.70 -17.88
CA SER A 448 -28.78 11.47 -18.15
C SER A 448 -29.67 11.06 -16.98
N LEU A 449 -29.18 11.24 -15.74
CA LEU A 449 -29.93 10.92 -14.51
C LEU A 449 -31.16 11.81 -14.28
N LEU A 450 -31.21 13.02 -14.84
CA LEU A 450 -32.35 13.93 -14.69
C LEU A 450 -33.66 13.30 -15.19
N LYS A 451 -33.60 12.46 -16.24
CA LYS A 451 -34.81 11.85 -16.85
C LYS A 451 -35.49 10.81 -15.95
N SER A 452 -34.72 10.12 -15.11
CA SER A 452 -35.20 9.09 -14.19
C SER A 452 -35.52 9.61 -12.79
N ARG A 453 -35.26 10.90 -12.53
CA ARG A 453 -35.40 11.50 -11.22
C ARG A 453 -36.88 11.72 -10.87
N GLU A 454 -37.23 11.45 -9.62
CA GLU A 454 -38.56 11.78 -9.09
C GLU A 454 -38.79 13.29 -9.23
N ARG A 455 -39.99 13.67 -9.68
CA ARG A 455 -40.32 15.04 -10.04
C ARG A 455 -41.71 15.41 -9.57
N PHE A 456 -41.93 16.71 -9.40
CA PHE A 456 -43.21 17.28 -9.01
C PHE A 456 -43.42 18.64 -9.68
N ARG A 457 -44.66 19.11 -9.71
CA ARG A 457 -45.02 20.41 -10.29
C ARG A 457 -45.74 21.26 -9.26
N VAL A 458 -45.39 22.54 -9.19
CA VAL A 458 -46.03 23.53 -8.33
C VAL A 458 -46.46 24.70 -9.22
N ASP A 459 -47.67 25.19 -9.02
CA ASP A 459 -48.15 26.38 -9.72
C ASP A 459 -47.60 27.63 -9.04
N ALA A 460 -46.85 28.42 -9.80
CA ALA A 460 -46.31 29.69 -9.31
C ALA A 460 -47.45 30.71 -9.10
N PRO A 461 -47.23 31.79 -8.31
CA PRO A 461 -48.23 32.84 -8.11
C PRO A 461 -48.73 33.50 -9.41
N SER A 462 -47.94 33.43 -10.49
CA SER A 462 -48.32 33.87 -11.83
C SER A 462 -49.29 32.93 -12.57
N GLY A 463 -49.66 31.79 -11.97
CA GLY A 463 -50.49 30.73 -12.55
C GLY A 463 -49.73 29.77 -13.47
N GLU A 464 -48.40 29.87 -13.58
CA GLU A 464 -47.60 28.97 -14.42
C GLU A 464 -47.13 27.74 -13.63
N SER A 465 -47.39 26.54 -14.16
CA SER A 465 -46.96 25.28 -13.54
C SER A 465 -45.48 25.01 -13.78
N ARG A 466 -44.67 25.03 -12.71
CA ARG A 466 -43.21 24.86 -12.75
C ARG A 466 -42.80 23.44 -12.35
N LEU A 467 -41.79 22.90 -13.03
CA LEU A 467 -41.24 21.56 -12.78
C LEU A 467 -40.09 21.63 -11.77
N PHE A 468 -40.10 20.74 -10.79
CA PHE A 468 -39.03 20.53 -9.83
C PHE A 468 -38.63 19.05 -9.77
N LEU A 469 -37.40 18.80 -9.34
CA LEU A 469 -36.86 17.46 -9.11
C LEU A 469 -36.63 17.24 -7.62
N SER A 470 -36.99 16.06 -7.11
CA SER A 470 -36.73 15.67 -5.72
C SER A 470 -35.22 15.59 -5.46
N PRO A 471 -34.67 16.17 -4.38
CA PRO A 471 -33.29 16.00 -3.93
C PRO A 471 -32.78 14.56 -3.94
N MET A 472 -31.46 14.39 -4.11
CA MET A 472 -30.72 13.14 -3.92
C MET A 472 -29.74 13.24 -2.73
N PRO A 473 -29.23 12.10 -2.21
CA PRO A 473 -28.17 12.12 -1.21
C PRO A 473 -26.98 12.99 -1.65
N GLY A 474 -26.52 13.90 -0.77
CA GLY A 474 -25.44 14.85 -1.07
C GLY A 474 -25.87 16.16 -1.75
N GLU A 475 -27.18 16.36 -1.97
CA GLU A 475 -27.74 17.61 -2.51
C GLU A 475 -28.49 18.42 -1.42
N GLU A 476 -27.94 18.50 -0.21
CA GLU A 476 -28.51 19.29 0.90
C GLU A 476 -28.74 20.75 0.50
N TYR A 477 -27.84 21.32 -0.30
CA TYR A 477 -27.99 22.67 -0.84
C TYR A 477 -29.26 22.80 -1.70
N TRP A 478 -29.62 21.77 -2.46
CA TRP A 478 -30.85 21.77 -3.26
C TRP A 478 -32.11 21.73 -2.39
N VAL A 479 -32.07 21.05 -1.23
CA VAL A 479 -33.15 21.11 -0.23
C VAL A 479 -33.36 22.56 0.23
N GLY A 480 -32.28 23.28 0.52
CA GLY A 480 -32.34 24.70 0.89
C GLY A 480 -32.85 25.62 -0.21
N VAL A 481 -32.43 25.39 -1.45
CA VAL A 481 -32.93 26.15 -2.62
C VAL A 481 -34.43 25.91 -2.82
N LEU A 482 -34.89 24.66 -2.71
CA LEU A 482 -36.32 24.34 -2.79
C LEU A 482 -37.11 25.01 -1.66
N TYR A 483 -36.62 24.93 -0.42
CA TYR A 483 -37.26 25.55 0.74
C TYR A 483 -37.42 27.06 0.56
N ALA A 484 -36.33 27.75 0.20
CA ALA A 484 -36.33 29.20 0.00
C ALA A 484 -37.18 29.63 -1.20
N THR A 485 -37.15 28.87 -2.31
CA THR A 485 -37.89 29.21 -3.54
C THR A 485 -39.39 29.04 -3.34
N LEU A 486 -39.81 27.88 -2.85
CA LEU A 486 -41.23 27.59 -2.68
C LEU A 486 -41.86 28.41 -1.55
N GLY A 487 -41.09 28.72 -0.50
CA GLY A 487 -41.56 29.60 0.58
C GLY A 487 -41.98 30.99 0.10
N GLN A 488 -41.41 31.50 -0.99
CA GLN A 488 -41.84 32.78 -1.59
C GLN A 488 -43.17 32.69 -2.35
N TRP A 489 -43.62 31.49 -2.69
CA TRP A 489 -44.83 31.26 -3.46
C TRP A 489 -46.04 30.97 -2.56
N VAL A 490 -45.82 30.81 -1.26
CA VAL A 490 -46.88 30.54 -0.30
C VAL A 490 -47.65 31.83 -0.02
N SER A 491 -48.97 31.80 -0.23
CA SER A 491 -49.85 32.93 0.09
C SER A 491 -49.89 33.18 1.60
N ALA A 492 -50.03 34.44 2.01
CA ALA A 492 -50.23 34.81 3.42
C ALA A 492 -51.51 34.20 4.03
N GLU A 493 -52.47 33.78 3.20
CA GLU A 493 -53.71 33.11 3.62
C GLU A 493 -53.56 31.58 3.75
N ASN A 494 -52.43 31.02 3.32
CA ASN A 494 -52.22 29.58 3.35
C ASN A 494 -52.00 29.11 4.80
N PRO A 495 -52.69 28.04 5.28
CA PRO A 495 -52.56 27.57 6.67
C PRO A 495 -51.14 27.15 7.06
N GLN A 496 -50.29 26.80 6.10
CA GLN A 496 -48.93 26.36 6.31
C GLN A 496 -47.89 27.49 6.21
N VAL A 497 -48.28 28.75 5.98
CA VAL A 497 -47.34 29.87 5.74
C VAL A 497 -46.28 30.02 6.84
N ASP A 498 -46.64 29.78 8.10
CA ASP A 498 -45.73 29.94 9.23
C ASP A 498 -44.59 28.91 9.25
N TYR A 499 -44.69 27.81 8.49
CA TYR A 499 -43.63 26.82 8.35
C TYR A 499 -42.56 27.20 7.32
N TRP A 500 -42.84 28.22 6.49
CA TRP A 500 -41.96 28.71 5.44
C TRP A 500 -41.26 29.99 5.89
N LYS A 501 -40.10 29.84 6.54
CA LYS A 501 -39.32 30.98 7.01
C LYS A 501 -38.69 31.70 5.83
N LYS A 502 -38.78 33.03 5.85
CA LYS A 502 -38.17 33.89 4.83
C LYS A 502 -36.66 33.83 4.99
N VAL A 503 -36.00 33.03 4.14
CA VAL A 503 -34.53 32.96 4.07
C VAL A 503 -34.00 34.29 3.53
N ILE A 504 -33.06 34.89 4.26
CA ILE A 504 -32.45 36.19 3.92
C ILE A 504 -31.00 36.07 3.45
N THR A 505 -30.27 35.03 3.86
CA THR A 505 -28.91 34.76 3.37
C THR A 505 -28.52 33.29 3.56
N PHE A 506 -27.68 32.78 2.66
CA PHE A 506 -26.99 31.51 2.81
C PHE A 506 -25.56 31.77 3.31
N SER A 507 -25.07 30.95 4.25
CA SER A 507 -23.72 31.05 4.80
C SER A 507 -22.97 29.75 4.50
N THR A 508 -21.66 29.86 4.25
CA THR A 508 -20.77 28.69 4.10
C THR A 508 -19.94 28.44 5.37
N GLN A 509 -20.25 29.11 6.47
CA GLN A 509 -19.53 29.01 7.74
C GLN A 509 -20.50 28.76 8.90
N GLY A 510 -20.43 27.56 9.48
CA GLY A 510 -21.03 27.19 10.77
C GLY A 510 -22.55 26.99 10.81
N ILE A 511 -23.31 27.61 9.92
CA ILE A 511 -24.75 27.38 9.70
C ILE A 511 -25.06 27.53 8.21
N ASP A 512 -25.99 26.74 7.67
CA ASP A 512 -26.34 26.79 6.24
C ASP A 512 -27.03 28.11 5.83
N SER A 513 -27.98 28.60 6.63
CA SER A 513 -28.69 29.85 6.30
C SER A 513 -29.33 30.56 7.50
N LEU A 514 -29.68 31.83 7.28
CA LEU A 514 -30.44 32.66 8.21
C LEU A 514 -31.76 33.07 7.58
N GLY A 515 -32.83 33.05 8.38
CA GLY A 515 -34.17 33.50 8.00
C GLY A 515 -34.83 34.40 9.03
N LEU A 516 -36.04 34.87 8.71
CA LEU A 516 -36.87 35.69 9.59
C LEU A 516 -37.98 34.85 10.23
N LYS A 517 -38.19 35.02 11.54
CA LYS A 517 -39.32 34.42 12.28
C LYS A 517 -40.64 35.09 11.91
N GLN A 518 -40.64 36.42 11.86
CA GLN A 518 -41.76 37.26 11.42
C GLN A 518 -41.26 38.40 10.52
N GLU A 519 -41.68 38.38 9.25
CA GLU A 519 -41.28 39.41 8.28
C GLU A 519 -41.92 40.78 8.58
N SER A 520 -43.14 40.79 9.12
CA SER A 520 -43.89 42.00 9.48
C SER A 520 -43.43 42.67 10.78
N SER A 521 -42.37 42.18 11.42
CA SER A 521 -41.84 42.77 12.65
C SER A 521 -41.38 44.21 12.41
N PRO A 522 -41.63 45.17 13.33
CA PRO A 522 -41.13 46.54 13.21
C PRO A 522 -39.59 46.62 13.24
N SER A 523 -38.94 45.59 13.79
CA SER A 523 -37.48 45.43 13.81
C SER A 523 -37.10 44.08 13.19
N PRO A 524 -37.19 43.92 11.87
CA PRO A 524 -37.09 42.62 11.21
C PRO A 524 -35.69 41.98 11.40
N LEU A 525 -34.65 42.79 11.52
CA LEU A 525 -33.26 42.33 11.72
C LEU A 525 -32.83 42.28 13.20
N ALA A 526 -33.76 42.44 14.15
CA ALA A 526 -33.45 42.23 15.55
C ALA A 526 -33.07 40.76 15.80
N LYS A 527 -32.07 40.52 16.66
CA LYS A 527 -31.49 39.18 16.90
C LYS A 527 -32.55 38.14 17.23
N GLU A 528 -33.52 38.51 18.05
CA GLU A 528 -34.67 37.69 18.47
C GLU A 528 -35.57 37.25 17.30
N ASN A 529 -35.62 38.02 16.21
CA ASN A 529 -36.39 37.71 15.01
C ASN A 529 -35.60 36.93 13.94
N ILE A 530 -34.29 36.76 14.11
CA ILE A 530 -33.47 35.92 13.23
C ILE A 530 -33.64 34.45 13.63
N ALA A 531 -33.79 33.58 12.64
CA ALA A 531 -33.81 32.14 12.77
C ALA A 531 -32.60 31.52 12.04
N THR A 532 -31.93 30.55 12.67
CA THR A 532 -30.91 29.72 12.04
C THR A 532 -31.54 28.47 11.43
N ILE A 533 -31.15 28.13 10.20
CA ILE A 533 -31.80 27.06 9.41
C ILE A 533 -30.72 26.15 8.81
N GLU A 534 -30.82 24.86 9.11
CA GLU A 534 -29.97 23.77 8.62
C GLU A 534 -30.71 22.90 7.60
N TYR A 535 -30.02 22.46 6.54
CA TYR A 535 -30.61 21.60 5.52
C TYR A 535 -30.01 20.19 5.55
N LYS A 536 -30.87 19.20 5.38
CA LYS A 536 -30.47 17.79 5.25
C LYS A 536 -31.21 17.11 4.13
N TYR A 537 -30.56 16.15 3.45
CA TYR A 537 -31.29 15.22 2.61
C TYR A 537 -32.15 14.31 3.50
N GLN A 538 -31.53 13.65 4.48
CA GLN A 538 -32.25 12.83 5.45
C GLN A 538 -31.85 13.25 6.86
N PHE A 539 -32.84 13.43 7.73
CA PHE A 539 -32.62 13.60 9.16
C PHE A 539 -33.04 12.34 9.91
N SER A 540 -32.13 11.80 10.72
CA SER A 540 -32.44 10.79 11.73
C SER A 540 -31.78 11.17 13.05
N ASN A 541 -32.52 10.96 14.14
CA ASN A 541 -32.02 11.21 15.50
C ASN A 541 -31.07 10.12 16.02
N THR A 542 -30.79 9.08 15.24
CA THR A 542 -29.79 8.04 15.55
C THR A 542 -28.46 8.23 14.81
N GLY A 543 -28.44 9.09 13.79
CA GLY A 543 -27.25 9.44 13.01
C GLY A 543 -26.53 10.69 13.55
N PRO A 544 -25.26 10.92 13.17
CA PRO A 544 -24.51 12.09 13.60
C PRO A 544 -25.08 13.37 12.96
N PHE A 545 -25.52 14.33 13.78
CA PHE A 545 -25.89 15.67 13.33
C PHE A 545 -24.71 16.64 13.46
N ASN A 546 -24.19 17.14 12.34
CA ASN A 546 -22.92 17.87 12.29
C ASN A 546 -22.97 19.36 12.68
N HIS A 547 -24.09 19.83 13.27
CA HIS A 547 -24.28 21.22 13.69
C HIS A 547 -24.75 21.27 15.15
N ALA A 548 -24.42 22.35 15.86
CA ALA A 548 -24.69 22.43 17.30
C ALA A 548 -26.17 22.69 17.60
N LEU A 549 -26.85 21.74 18.25
CA LEU A 549 -28.28 21.85 18.61
C LEU A 549 -28.58 23.10 19.47
N ALA A 550 -27.58 23.58 20.21
CA ALA A 550 -27.65 24.77 21.04
C ALA A 550 -27.90 26.08 20.26
N ILE A 551 -27.65 26.12 18.95
CA ILE A 551 -27.75 27.34 18.14
C ILE A 551 -28.65 27.21 16.91
N VAL A 552 -29.14 26.00 16.60
CA VAL A 552 -30.06 25.77 15.48
C VAL A 552 -31.50 26.03 15.93
N ASP A 553 -32.27 26.77 15.13
CA ASP A 553 -33.71 26.96 15.33
C ASP A 553 -34.51 25.96 14.48
N TYR A 554 -34.09 25.73 13.23
CA TYR A 554 -34.80 24.87 12.26
C TYR A 554 -33.85 23.89 11.56
N ILE A 555 -34.29 22.64 11.44
CA ILE A 555 -33.71 21.61 10.57
C ILE A 555 -34.75 21.29 9.51
N ILE A 556 -34.46 21.63 8.26
CA ILE A 556 -35.30 21.34 7.10
C ILE A 556 -34.69 20.15 6.37
N ALA A 557 -35.34 18.99 6.48
CA ALA A 557 -34.86 17.76 5.85
C ALA A 557 -35.76 17.37 4.69
N TRP A 558 -35.20 16.85 3.59
CA TRP A 558 -36.04 16.27 2.53
C TRP A 558 -36.86 15.09 3.05
N GLU A 559 -36.24 14.21 3.83
CA GLU A 559 -36.88 13.08 4.52
C GLU A 559 -36.52 13.09 6.01
N VAL A 560 -37.48 12.71 6.86
CA VAL A 560 -37.33 12.63 8.32
C VAL A 560 -37.67 11.21 8.79
N ASP A 561 -36.72 10.55 9.44
CA ASP A 561 -36.89 9.22 10.02
C ASP A 561 -36.37 9.20 11.46
N VAL A 562 -37.30 9.29 12.41
CA VAL A 562 -36.98 9.53 13.83
C VAL A 562 -37.60 8.48 14.75
N ASP A 563 -36.84 8.05 15.74
CA ASP A 563 -37.30 7.20 16.84
C ASP A 563 -37.52 8.05 18.10
N VAL A 564 -38.77 8.26 18.50
CA VAL A 564 -39.13 9.08 19.67
C VAL A 564 -38.54 8.57 21.00
N ASN A 565 -38.07 7.33 21.05
CA ASN A 565 -37.42 6.76 22.24
C ASN A 565 -35.91 7.04 22.29
N SER A 566 -35.36 7.58 21.21
CA SER A 566 -33.94 7.88 21.05
C SER A 566 -33.67 9.39 21.16
N LEU A 567 -32.54 9.75 21.77
CA LEU A 567 -32.10 11.15 21.86
C LEU A 567 -31.45 11.59 20.55
N ALA A 568 -31.80 12.77 20.06
CA ALA A 568 -31.05 13.43 18.99
C ALA A 568 -29.73 13.95 19.56
N LYS A 569 -28.61 13.64 18.90
CA LYS A 569 -27.27 14.06 19.32
C LYS A 569 -26.55 14.80 18.20
N ASP A 570 -25.89 15.90 18.54
CA ASP A 570 -24.94 16.52 17.64
C ASP A 570 -23.52 15.94 17.76
N THR A 571 -22.65 16.29 16.82
CA THR A 571 -21.24 15.91 16.82
C THR A 571 -20.38 16.78 17.74
N TYR A 572 -20.98 17.72 18.47
CA TYR A 572 -20.30 18.57 19.42
C TYR A 572 -20.43 17.95 20.82
N THR A 573 -21.41 18.38 21.59
CA THR A 573 -21.61 17.94 22.99
C THR A 573 -23.06 17.96 23.42
N CYS A 574 -24.02 18.31 22.56
CA CYS A 574 -25.41 18.49 22.96
C CYS A 574 -26.30 17.34 22.50
N PHE A 575 -27.30 17.04 23.31
CA PHE A 575 -28.35 16.08 23.02
C PHE A 575 -29.72 16.59 23.47
N GLY A 576 -30.79 16.07 22.87
CA GLY A 576 -32.17 16.44 23.22
C GLY A 576 -33.18 15.33 22.92
N SER A 577 -34.33 15.39 23.60
CA SER A 577 -35.47 14.50 23.34
C SER A 577 -36.26 14.98 22.13
N ILE A 578 -36.81 14.07 21.32
CA ILE A 578 -37.59 14.43 20.13
C ILE A 578 -39.05 13.99 20.28
N ARG A 579 -40.00 14.82 19.82
CA ARG A 579 -41.43 14.48 19.79
C ARG A 579 -42.11 14.99 18.52
N PRO A 580 -43.10 14.26 17.98
CA PRO A 580 -43.94 14.77 16.89
C PRO A 580 -44.88 15.87 17.39
N ILE A 581 -45.25 16.80 16.51
CA ILE A 581 -46.26 17.81 16.81
C ILE A 581 -47.67 17.23 16.54
N PRO A 582 -48.61 17.29 17.50
CA PRO A 582 -49.96 16.79 17.30
C PRO A 582 -50.67 17.46 16.12
N ASN A 583 -51.33 16.65 15.28
CA ASN A 583 -52.07 17.08 14.09
C ASN A 583 -51.21 17.73 12.98
N VAL A 584 -49.88 17.61 13.05
CA VAL A 584 -48.95 18.07 12.01
C VAL A 584 -48.05 16.91 11.61
N ASN A 585 -48.25 16.37 10.41
CA ASN A 585 -47.59 15.13 9.99
C ASN A 585 -46.16 15.32 9.45
N PHE A 586 -45.68 16.57 9.37
CA PHE A 586 -44.39 16.92 8.80
C PHE A 586 -43.45 17.65 9.77
N GLU A 587 -43.83 17.81 11.05
CA GLU A 587 -43.08 18.58 12.05
C GLU A 587 -42.80 17.76 13.32
N TRP A 588 -41.55 17.87 13.80
CA TRP A 588 -41.09 17.38 15.09
C TRP A 588 -40.37 18.48 15.85
N GLU A 589 -40.26 18.32 17.17
CA GLU A 589 -39.55 19.24 18.04
C GLU A 589 -38.49 18.48 18.85
N ILE A 590 -37.27 18.98 18.84
CA ILE A 590 -36.21 18.59 19.77
C ILE A 590 -36.24 19.56 20.96
N PHE A 591 -36.38 18.99 22.16
CA PHE A 591 -36.55 19.73 23.41
C PHE A 591 -35.69 19.12 24.53
N ASN A 592 -35.62 19.80 25.68
CA ASN A 592 -34.74 19.45 26.80
C ASN A 592 -33.28 19.27 26.33
N ILE A 593 -32.75 20.29 25.65
CA ILE A 593 -31.40 20.24 25.09
C ILE A 593 -30.39 20.49 26.21
N GLU A 594 -29.47 19.53 26.38
CA GLU A 594 -28.44 19.55 27.42
C GLU A 594 -27.08 19.18 26.80
N SER A 595 -25.99 19.73 27.34
CA SER A 595 -24.64 19.28 27.02
C SER A 595 -24.20 18.11 27.91
N ASP A 596 -23.21 17.34 27.46
CA ASP A 596 -22.58 16.28 28.26
C ASP A 596 -22.00 16.78 29.61
N GLU A 597 -21.76 18.09 29.75
CA GLU A 597 -21.27 18.74 30.97
C GLU A 597 -22.40 19.30 31.87
N GLY A 598 -23.67 19.07 31.52
CA GLY A 598 -24.83 19.51 32.30
C GLY A 598 -25.32 20.93 31.98
N GLY A 599 -24.89 21.51 30.87
CA GLY A 599 -25.35 22.82 30.41
C GLY A 599 -26.73 22.72 29.77
N VAL A 600 -27.74 23.40 30.34
CA VAL A 600 -29.12 23.38 29.83
C VAL A 600 -29.38 24.54 28.88
N TYR A 601 -29.86 24.24 27.68
CA TYR A 601 -30.22 25.23 26.66
C TYR A 601 -31.74 25.41 26.58
N LYS A 602 -32.19 26.67 26.53
CA LYS A 602 -33.62 27.02 26.54
C LYS A 602 -34.31 26.93 25.17
N ASN A 603 -33.54 26.79 24.09
CA ASN A 603 -34.12 26.72 22.75
C ASN A 603 -34.76 25.35 22.48
N THR A 604 -35.70 25.33 21.54
CA THR A 604 -36.21 24.12 20.92
C THR A 604 -35.83 24.15 19.44
N VAL A 605 -35.52 22.98 18.87
CA VAL A 605 -35.21 22.86 17.44
C VAL A 605 -36.41 22.28 16.73
N LYS A 606 -36.90 22.98 15.71
CA LYS A 606 -37.98 22.48 14.85
C LYS A 606 -37.40 21.66 13.71
N VAL A 607 -37.84 20.42 13.56
CA VAL A 607 -37.45 19.53 12.46
C VAL A 607 -38.63 19.41 11.50
N ILE A 608 -38.43 19.77 10.23
CA ILE A 608 -39.47 19.80 9.21
C ILE A 608 -39.11 18.83 8.08
N CYS A 609 -40.05 17.94 7.74
CA CYS A 609 -40.00 17.15 6.52
C CYS A 609 -40.47 18.01 5.34
N LEU A 610 -39.54 18.49 4.53
CA LEU A 610 -39.80 19.38 3.39
C LEU A 610 -40.67 18.70 2.34
N ARG A 611 -40.46 17.40 2.09
CA ARG A 611 -41.26 16.61 1.14
C ARG A 611 -42.74 16.63 1.51
N ASP A 612 -43.05 16.40 2.78
CA ASP A 612 -44.44 16.38 3.25
C ASP A 612 -45.01 17.80 3.38
N LEU A 613 -44.20 18.78 3.81
CA LEU A 613 -44.62 20.19 3.85
C LEU A 613 -45.01 20.72 2.46
N ILE A 614 -44.23 20.40 1.41
CA ILE A 614 -44.54 20.78 0.03
C ILE A 614 -45.87 20.16 -0.40
N LYS A 615 -46.10 18.88 -0.08
CA LYS A 615 -47.33 18.18 -0.41
C LYS A 615 -48.55 18.81 0.25
N GLU A 616 -48.46 19.12 1.54
CA GLU A 616 -49.55 19.76 2.30
C GLU A 616 -49.79 21.21 1.85
N THR A 617 -48.73 21.97 1.57
CA THR A 617 -48.84 23.39 1.19
C THR A 617 -49.43 23.59 -0.21
N PHE A 618 -49.03 22.74 -1.17
CA PHE A 618 -49.33 22.93 -2.60
C PHE A 618 -50.23 21.84 -3.21
N GLY A 619 -50.61 20.81 -2.45
CA GLY A 619 -51.53 19.75 -2.92
C GLY A 619 -50.99 18.91 -4.08
N ILE A 620 -49.66 18.73 -4.14
CA ILE A 620 -48.97 18.11 -5.29
C ILE A 620 -48.84 16.58 -5.16
N ASN A 621 -48.47 15.93 -6.28
CA ASN A 621 -48.06 14.54 -6.31
C ASN A 621 -46.63 14.40 -6.83
N TYR A 622 -45.86 13.54 -6.18
CA TYR A 622 -44.53 13.13 -6.64
C TYR A 622 -44.67 12.01 -7.68
N VAL A 623 -43.95 12.15 -8.79
CA VAL A 623 -43.97 11.19 -9.90
C VAL A 623 -42.55 10.68 -10.13
N LYS A 624 -42.37 9.36 -10.04
CA LYS A 624 -41.15 8.68 -10.47
C LYS A 624 -41.38 8.10 -11.87
N PRO A 625 -40.60 8.53 -12.88
CA PRO A 625 -40.77 8.11 -14.28
C PRO A 625 -40.58 6.62 -14.52
#